data_AF-A0A377D4S0-F1
#
_entry.id   AF-A0A377D4S0-F1
#
_cell.length_a   1.000
_cell.length_b   1.000
_cell.length_c   1.000
_cell.angle_alpha   90.00
_cell.angle_beta   90.00
_cell.angle_gamma   90.00
#
_symmetry.space_group_name_H-M   'P 1'
#
loop_
_entity.id
_entity.type
_entity.pdbx_description
1 polymer ?
#
loop_
_entity_poly.entity_id
_entity_poly.type
_entity_poly.pdbx_seq_one_letter_code
_entity_poly.pdbx_strand_id
1 'polypeptide(L)'
;MKSGRFIGVMSGTSLDGVDVVLATIDEHRVAQLASLSWPIPVSLKQAVLDICQGQQLTLSQFGQLDTQLGRLFADAVNALLKEQNLQARDIVAIGCHGQTVWHEPTGVAPHTLQIGDNNQIVARTGITVVGDFRRRDIALGGQGAPLVPAFHHALLAHPTERRMVLNIGGIANLSLLIPGQPVGGYDTGPGNMLMDAWIWRQAGKPYDKDAEWARAGKVILPLLQNMLSDPYFSQPAPKSTGREYFNYGWLERHLRHFPGV
;
A
#
# COMPACT_ATOMS: atom_id res chain seq x y z
N MET A 1 -24.43 -8.86 -8.53
CA MET A 1 -23.39 -9.00 -7.47
C MET A 1 -24.11 -9.20 -6.13
N LYS A 2 -23.58 -9.92 -5.13
CA LYS A 2 -24.29 -10.03 -3.83
C LYS A 2 -24.23 -8.68 -3.12
N SER A 3 -25.33 -7.94 -3.13
CA SER A 3 -25.44 -6.67 -2.42
C SER A 3 -25.30 -6.89 -0.91
N GLY A 4 -24.53 -6.05 -0.24
CA GLY A 4 -24.36 -6.15 1.19
C GLY A 4 -23.22 -5.30 1.74
N ARG A 5 -22.91 -5.53 3.02
CA ARG A 5 -21.80 -4.87 3.72
C ARG A 5 -20.52 -5.68 3.59
N PHE A 6 -19.44 -5.01 3.26
CA PHE A 6 -18.11 -5.56 3.16
C PHE A 6 -17.18 -4.75 4.04
N ILE A 7 -16.14 -5.39 4.55
CA ILE A 7 -15.07 -4.72 5.27
C ILE A 7 -13.79 -4.80 4.45
N GLY A 8 -13.15 -3.66 4.19
CA GLY A 8 -11.80 -3.60 3.63
C GLY A 8 -10.77 -3.44 4.73
N VAL A 9 -9.66 -4.15 4.67
CA VAL A 9 -8.51 -4.04 5.58
C VAL A 9 -7.25 -3.74 4.77
N MET A 10 -6.55 -2.66 5.12
CA MET A 10 -5.31 -2.24 4.47
C MET A 10 -4.30 -1.78 5.52
N SER A 11 -3.05 -2.24 5.39
CA SER A 11 -1.89 -1.67 6.08
C SER A 11 -0.88 -1.24 5.04
N GLY A 12 -0.76 0.08 4.86
CA GLY A 12 0.11 0.69 3.85
C GLY A 12 1.59 0.49 4.16
N THR A 13 2.46 0.79 3.20
CA THR A 13 3.91 0.67 3.37
C THR A 13 4.50 1.68 4.36
N SER A 14 3.76 2.72 4.77
CA SER A 14 4.15 3.67 5.81
C SER A 14 3.98 3.13 7.24
N LEU A 15 3.19 2.05 7.43
CA LEU A 15 2.94 1.42 8.72
C LEU A 15 2.43 2.40 9.80
N ASP A 16 1.59 3.36 9.41
CA ASP A 16 1.04 4.36 10.33
C ASP A 16 -0.15 3.82 11.13
N GLY A 17 -0.85 2.84 10.58
CA GLY A 17 -2.01 2.19 11.16
C GLY A 17 -2.56 1.10 10.25
N VAL A 18 -3.54 0.37 10.77
CA VAL A 18 -4.39 -0.54 9.99
C VAL A 18 -5.69 0.19 9.68
N ASP A 19 -5.90 0.51 8.42
CA ASP A 19 -7.14 1.13 7.98
C ASP A 19 -8.19 0.06 7.71
N VAL A 20 -9.32 0.17 8.39
CA VAL A 20 -10.49 -0.67 8.17
C VAL A 20 -11.67 0.18 7.73
N VAL A 21 -12.34 -0.23 6.66
CA VAL A 21 -13.47 0.49 6.07
C VAL A 21 -14.66 -0.44 5.97
N LEU A 22 -15.81 -0.01 6.50
CA LEU A 22 -17.10 -0.64 6.25
C LEU A 22 -17.74 0.04 5.03
N ALA A 23 -18.03 -0.74 4.00
CA ALA A 23 -18.69 -0.25 2.80
C ALA A 23 -19.94 -1.08 2.49
N THR A 24 -20.99 -0.42 2.00
CA THR A 24 -22.06 -1.09 1.27
C THR A 24 -21.70 -1.13 -0.19
N ILE A 25 -21.77 -2.32 -0.78
CA ILE A 25 -21.54 -2.55 -2.20
C ILE A 25 -22.79 -3.23 -2.77
N ASP A 26 -23.33 -2.65 -3.83
CA ASP A 26 -24.39 -3.24 -4.66
C ASP A 26 -24.01 -3.14 -6.15
N GLU A 27 -24.95 -3.44 -7.05
CA GLU A 27 -24.69 -3.44 -8.50
C GLU A 27 -24.39 -2.06 -9.11
N HIS A 28 -24.76 -0.99 -8.41
CA HIS A 28 -24.68 0.37 -8.93
C HIS A 28 -23.90 1.32 -8.02
N ARG A 29 -23.57 0.89 -6.80
CA ARG A 29 -23.01 1.77 -5.77
C ARG A 29 -21.97 1.08 -4.90
N VAL A 30 -20.91 1.83 -4.63
CA VAL A 30 -20.04 1.63 -3.48
C VAL A 30 -20.19 2.85 -2.59
N ALA A 31 -20.51 2.63 -1.31
CA ALA A 31 -20.61 3.71 -0.33
C ALA A 31 -19.92 3.32 0.96
N GLN A 32 -18.96 4.13 1.39
CA GLN A 32 -18.38 4.04 2.72
C GLN A 32 -19.45 4.40 3.76
N LEU A 33 -19.61 3.53 4.75
CA LEU A 33 -20.49 3.75 5.90
C LEU A 33 -19.70 4.20 7.13
N ALA A 34 -18.55 3.59 7.35
CA ALA A 34 -17.68 3.88 8.49
C ALA A 34 -16.23 3.53 8.15
N SER A 35 -15.30 4.12 8.89
CA SER A 35 -13.87 3.81 8.81
C SER A 35 -13.23 3.98 10.16
N LEU A 36 -12.22 3.16 10.44
CA LEU A 36 -11.41 3.22 11.65
C LEU A 36 -9.95 3.01 11.24
N SER A 37 -9.05 3.82 11.80
CA SER A 37 -7.61 3.58 11.70
C SER A 37 -7.13 3.06 13.05
N TRP A 38 -6.57 1.85 13.04
CA TRP A 38 -6.19 1.13 14.24
C TRP A 38 -4.67 1.13 14.44
N PRO A 39 -4.16 1.50 15.63
CA PRO A 39 -2.73 1.68 15.83
C PRO A 39 -1.97 0.34 15.75
N ILE A 40 -0.81 0.37 15.09
CA ILE A 40 0.14 -0.75 15.08
C ILE A 40 1.08 -0.61 16.29
N PRO A 41 1.20 -1.62 17.17
CA PRO A 41 2.16 -1.58 18.27
C PRO A 41 3.59 -1.32 17.78
N VAL A 42 4.35 -0.49 18.49
CA VAL A 42 5.70 -0.04 18.08
C VAL A 42 6.64 -1.23 17.79
N SER A 43 6.62 -2.26 18.64
CA SER A 43 7.44 -3.46 18.44
C SER A 43 7.08 -4.23 17.17
N LEU A 44 5.79 -4.30 16.83
CA LEU A 44 5.30 -4.97 15.63
C LEU A 44 5.65 -4.16 14.38
N LYS A 45 5.49 -2.83 14.44
CA LYS A 45 5.92 -1.91 13.37
C LYS A 45 7.41 -2.07 13.09
N GLN A 46 8.24 -2.10 14.13
CA GLN A 46 9.69 -2.26 13.99
C GLN A 46 10.04 -3.60 13.33
N ALA A 47 9.44 -4.71 13.79
CA ALA A 47 9.70 -6.03 13.21
C ALA A 47 9.35 -6.12 11.72
N VAL A 48 8.26 -5.47 11.27
CA VAL A 48 7.94 -5.39 9.84
C VAL A 48 8.96 -4.56 9.07
N LEU A 49 9.35 -3.39 9.62
CA LEU A 49 10.34 -2.53 9.00
C LEU A 49 11.68 -3.24 8.81
N ASP A 50 12.11 -3.99 9.82
CA ASP A 50 13.36 -4.75 9.81
C ASP A 50 13.39 -5.76 8.65
N ILE A 51 12.29 -6.50 8.42
CA ILE A 51 12.16 -7.43 7.29
C ILE A 51 12.20 -6.70 5.96
N CYS A 52 11.43 -5.61 5.84
CA CYS A 52 11.40 -4.79 4.61
C CYS A 52 12.78 -4.18 4.28
N GLN A 53 13.66 -4.03 5.27
CA GLN A 53 15.03 -3.53 5.11
C GLN A 53 16.04 -4.66 4.86
N GLY A 54 15.59 -5.91 4.73
CA GLY A 54 16.44 -7.05 4.45
C GLY A 54 17.20 -7.59 5.65
N GLN A 55 16.77 -7.29 6.88
CA GLN A 55 17.36 -7.92 8.06
C GLN A 55 17.07 -9.43 8.05
N GLN A 56 18.04 -10.22 8.53
CA GLN A 56 17.90 -11.66 8.61
C GLN A 56 16.82 -12.04 9.64
N LEU A 57 15.99 -13.01 9.27
CA LEU A 57 15.02 -13.61 10.18
C LEU A 57 14.92 -15.12 9.96
N THR A 58 14.50 -15.82 11.00
CA THR A 58 14.13 -17.25 10.92
C THR A 58 12.70 -17.40 10.42
N LEU A 59 12.39 -18.56 9.84
CA LEU A 59 11.01 -18.91 9.47
C LEU A 59 10.04 -18.88 10.66
N SER A 60 10.52 -19.19 11.87
CA SER A 60 9.71 -19.10 13.08
C SER A 60 9.32 -17.66 13.40
N GLN A 61 10.26 -16.72 13.33
CA GLN A 61 9.98 -15.29 13.50
C GLN A 61 9.04 -14.76 12.43
N PHE A 62 9.21 -15.19 11.17
CA PHE A 62 8.31 -14.82 10.08
C PHE A 62 6.86 -15.27 10.36
N GLY A 63 6.67 -16.55 10.72
CA GLY A 63 5.34 -17.08 11.05
C GLY A 63 4.71 -16.44 12.29
N GLN A 64 5.53 -16.09 13.30
CA GLN A 64 5.06 -15.32 14.46
C GLN A 64 4.54 -13.95 14.05
N LEU A 65 5.28 -13.24 13.18
CA LEU A 65 4.90 -11.92 12.71
C LEU A 65 3.61 -11.96 11.88
N ASP A 66 3.52 -12.90 10.95
CA ASP A 66 2.33 -13.15 10.12
C ASP A 66 1.09 -13.39 10.99
N THR A 67 1.23 -14.24 12.01
CA THR A 67 0.17 -14.51 12.99
C THR A 67 -0.20 -13.25 13.79
N GLN A 68 0.79 -12.51 14.31
CA GLN A 68 0.55 -11.30 15.11
C GLN A 68 -0.19 -10.22 14.30
N LEU A 69 0.18 -10.02 13.04
CA LEU A 69 -0.52 -9.11 12.14
C LEU A 69 -1.95 -9.55 11.85
N GLY A 70 -2.18 -10.85 11.58
CA GLY A 70 -3.52 -11.39 11.38
C GLY A 70 -4.43 -11.14 12.59
N ARG A 71 -3.88 -11.26 13.81
CA ARG A 71 -4.60 -10.94 15.06
C ARG A 71 -4.90 -9.45 15.17
N LEU A 72 -3.92 -8.59 14.90
CA LEU A 72 -4.10 -7.13 14.92
C LEU A 72 -5.18 -6.68 13.93
N PHE A 73 -5.18 -7.25 12.71
CA PHE A 73 -6.20 -6.97 11.71
C PHE A 73 -7.59 -7.40 12.16
N ALA A 74 -7.69 -8.57 12.82
CA ALA A 74 -8.96 -9.02 13.41
C ALA A 74 -9.44 -8.09 14.53
N ASP A 75 -8.53 -7.61 15.38
CA ASP A 75 -8.84 -6.67 16.47
C ASP A 75 -9.36 -5.34 15.90
N ALA A 76 -8.76 -4.82 14.82
CA ALA A 76 -9.25 -3.63 14.11
C ALA A 76 -10.66 -3.83 13.54
N VAL A 77 -10.93 -4.98 12.91
CA VAL A 77 -12.26 -5.32 12.38
C VAL A 77 -13.29 -5.40 13.51
N ASN A 78 -12.98 -6.09 14.60
CA ASN A 78 -13.88 -6.23 15.75
C ASN A 78 -14.15 -4.89 16.44
N ALA A 79 -13.15 -4.00 16.50
CA ALA A 79 -13.34 -2.64 16.99
C ALA A 79 -14.34 -1.86 16.12
N LEU A 80 -14.19 -1.90 14.79
CA LEU A 80 -15.13 -1.26 13.86
C LEU A 80 -16.54 -1.84 14.00
N LEU A 81 -16.70 -3.16 14.10
CA LEU A 81 -18.00 -3.81 14.29
C LEU A 81 -18.68 -3.36 15.58
N LYS A 82 -17.90 -3.27 16.67
CA LYS A 82 -18.39 -2.81 17.97
C LYS A 82 -18.86 -1.35 17.91
N GLU A 83 -18.08 -0.46 17.29
CA GLU A 83 -18.45 0.95 17.11
C GLU A 83 -19.73 1.13 16.30
N GLN A 84 -19.95 0.28 15.31
CA GLN A 84 -21.12 0.32 14.44
C GLN A 84 -22.30 -0.52 14.95
N ASN A 85 -22.16 -1.16 16.13
CA ASN A 85 -23.15 -2.09 16.69
C ASN A 85 -23.59 -3.18 15.70
N LEU A 86 -22.62 -3.73 14.95
CA LEU A 86 -22.82 -4.79 13.96
C LEU A 86 -22.27 -6.12 14.45
N GLN A 87 -22.83 -7.20 13.93
CA GLN A 87 -22.37 -8.57 14.18
C GLN A 87 -21.75 -9.16 12.92
N ALA A 88 -20.99 -10.24 13.08
CA ALA A 88 -20.35 -10.95 11.97
C ALA A 88 -21.32 -11.33 10.85
N ARG A 89 -22.55 -11.76 11.21
CA ARG A 89 -23.62 -12.14 10.26
C ARG A 89 -24.11 -10.98 9.38
N ASP A 90 -23.84 -9.74 9.77
CA ASP A 90 -24.24 -8.55 9.01
C ASP A 90 -23.24 -8.21 7.90
N ILE A 91 -22.10 -8.90 7.86
CA ILE A 91 -21.00 -8.68 6.91
C ILE A 91 -20.92 -9.86 5.94
N VAL A 92 -20.85 -9.55 4.65
CA VAL A 92 -20.74 -10.56 3.59
C VAL A 92 -19.34 -11.17 3.56
N ALA A 93 -18.31 -10.32 3.57
CA ALA A 93 -16.91 -10.74 3.60
C ALA A 93 -15.99 -9.59 4.02
N ILE A 94 -14.79 -9.96 4.44
CA ILE A 94 -13.64 -9.07 4.61
C ILE A 94 -12.72 -9.20 3.41
N GLY A 95 -12.36 -8.09 2.77
CA GLY A 95 -11.25 -8.00 1.83
C GLY A 95 -9.98 -7.54 2.54
N CYS A 96 -9.00 -8.42 2.70
CA CYS A 96 -7.76 -8.12 3.42
C CYS A 96 -6.56 -8.08 2.47
N HIS A 97 -5.96 -6.89 2.30
CA HIS A 97 -4.71 -6.78 1.55
C HIS A 97 -3.53 -7.42 2.30
N GLY A 98 -3.53 -7.29 3.63
CA GLY A 98 -2.39 -7.62 4.48
C GLY A 98 -1.33 -6.51 4.51
N GLN A 99 -0.12 -6.87 4.92
CA GLN A 99 1.05 -6.00 4.96
C GLN A 99 2.09 -6.49 3.95
N THR A 100 2.43 -5.66 2.95
CA THR A 100 3.52 -6.00 2.02
C THR A 100 4.85 -5.98 2.73
N VAL A 101 5.61 -7.07 2.60
CA VAL A 101 7.01 -7.19 3.05
C VAL A 101 8.00 -7.35 1.90
N TRP A 102 7.53 -7.85 0.74
CA TRP A 102 8.34 -7.95 -0.47
C TRP A 102 7.48 -7.78 -1.72
N HIS A 103 8.04 -7.17 -2.75
CA HIS A 103 7.39 -7.03 -4.06
C HIS A 103 8.44 -7.08 -5.17
N GLU A 104 8.41 -8.14 -5.99
CA GLU A 104 9.37 -8.35 -7.05
C GLU A 104 8.66 -8.99 -8.26
N PRO A 105 7.89 -8.19 -9.03
CA PRO A 105 7.04 -8.69 -10.10
C PRO A 105 7.79 -9.02 -11.40
N THR A 106 9.11 -8.91 -11.39
CA THR A 106 9.99 -9.16 -12.54
C THR A 106 11.17 -10.03 -12.10
N GLY A 107 11.87 -10.66 -13.05
CA GLY A 107 13.03 -11.51 -12.75
C GLY A 107 12.77 -12.98 -13.05
N VAL A 108 13.61 -13.87 -12.52
CA VAL A 108 13.55 -15.31 -12.81
C VAL A 108 12.32 -15.97 -12.20
N ALA A 109 11.89 -15.50 -11.03
CA ALA A 109 10.71 -15.99 -10.31
C ALA A 109 9.90 -14.81 -9.77
N PRO A 110 9.07 -14.17 -10.61
CA PRO A 110 8.21 -13.06 -10.19
C PRO A 110 7.34 -13.43 -8.98
N HIS A 111 7.37 -12.62 -7.93
CA HIS A 111 6.63 -12.88 -6.70
C HIS A 111 6.33 -11.60 -5.91
N THR A 112 5.43 -11.74 -4.96
CA THR A 112 5.05 -10.68 -4.02
C THR A 112 4.63 -11.35 -2.72
N LEU A 113 4.90 -10.70 -1.60
CA LEU A 113 4.64 -11.26 -0.28
C LEU A 113 3.93 -10.25 0.60
N GLN A 114 2.68 -10.59 0.94
CA GLN A 114 1.87 -9.91 1.93
C GLN A 114 1.69 -10.85 3.11
N ILE A 115 1.89 -10.34 4.33
CA ILE A 115 1.70 -11.08 5.58
C ILE A 115 0.52 -10.51 6.38
N GLY A 116 0.06 -11.29 7.34
CA GLY A 116 -1.18 -11.10 8.08
C GLY A 116 -2.10 -12.28 7.84
N ASP A 117 -1.99 -13.30 8.69
CA ASP A 117 -2.70 -14.57 8.52
C ASP A 117 -4.22 -14.37 8.45
N ASN A 118 -4.78 -14.55 7.25
CA ASN A 118 -6.22 -14.47 7.02
C ASN A 118 -7.00 -15.48 7.86
N ASN A 119 -6.40 -16.61 8.23
CA ASN A 119 -7.05 -17.61 9.09
C ASN A 119 -7.21 -17.09 10.53
N GLN A 120 -6.27 -16.28 11.04
CA GLN A 120 -6.48 -15.59 12.33
C GLN A 120 -7.66 -14.64 12.26
N ILE A 121 -7.80 -13.91 11.14
CA ILE A 121 -8.91 -12.96 10.94
C ILE A 121 -10.24 -13.72 10.93
N VAL A 122 -10.35 -14.81 10.15
CA VAL A 122 -11.56 -15.66 10.12
C VAL A 122 -11.88 -16.20 11.51
N ALA A 123 -10.90 -16.80 12.19
CA ALA A 123 -11.11 -17.43 13.49
C ALA A 123 -11.57 -16.45 14.58
N ARG A 124 -11.16 -15.18 14.50
CA ARG A 124 -11.45 -14.15 15.51
C ARG A 124 -12.66 -13.27 15.20
N THR A 125 -13.05 -13.18 13.93
CA THR A 125 -14.21 -12.37 13.50
C THR A 125 -15.43 -13.23 13.18
N GLY A 126 -15.24 -14.49 12.83
CA GLY A 126 -16.30 -15.37 12.31
C GLY A 126 -16.79 -14.96 10.91
N ILE A 127 -16.05 -14.11 10.20
CA ILE A 127 -16.41 -13.60 8.88
C ILE A 127 -15.49 -14.22 7.82
N THR A 128 -16.04 -14.55 6.65
CA THR A 128 -15.25 -14.99 5.49
C THR A 128 -14.25 -13.91 5.07
N VAL A 129 -12.99 -14.30 4.87
CA VAL A 129 -11.93 -13.40 4.42
C VAL A 129 -11.50 -13.77 3.00
N VAL A 130 -11.41 -12.77 2.13
CA VAL A 130 -10.76 -12.83 0.83
C VAL A 130 -9.49 -11.99 0.92
N GLY A 131 -8.34 -12.56 0.60
CA GLY A 131 -7.05 -11.86 0.61
C GLY A 131 -6.10 -12.41 -0.45
N ASP A 132 -4.82 -12.08 -0.34
CA ASP A 132 -3.78 -12.47 -1.30
C ASP A 132 -4.08 -12.07 -2.76
N PHE A 133 -4.58 -10.83 -2.92
CA PHE A 133 -5.06 -10.34 -4.22
C PHE A 133 -3.96 -10.26 -5.29
N ARG A 134 -2.73 -9.94 -4.89
CA ARG A 134 -1.64 -9.59 -5.83
C ARG A 134 -1.05 -10.82 -6.51
N ARG A 135 -0.94 -11.94 -5.81
CA ARG A 135 -0.30 -13.15 -6.35
C ARG A 135 -1.06 -13.74 -7.53
N ARG A 136 -2.38 -13.56 -7.60
CA ARG A 136 -3.17 -14.02 -8.75
C ARG A 136 -2.83 -13.26 -10.03
N ASP A 137 -2.61 -11.95 -9.94
CA ASP A 137 -2.22 -11.13 -11.10
C ASP A 137 -0.81 -11.51 -11.59
N ILE A 138 0.16 -11.66 -10.68
CA ILE A 138 1.52 -12.12 -11.03
C ILE A 138 1.50 -13.52 -11.65
N ALA A 139 0.67 -14.44 -11.14
CA ALA A 139 0.54 -15.78 -11.71
C ALA A 139 0.00 -15.79 -13.16
N LEU A 140 -0.62 -14.70 -13.60
CA LEU A 140 -1.10 -14.48 -14.98
C LEU A 140 -0.14 -13.61 -15.80
N GLY A 141 1.08 -13.36 -15.31
CA GLY A 141 2.09 -12.53 -15.97
C GLY A 141 1.94 -11.03 -15.75
N GLY A 142 1.04 -10.62 -14.85
CA GLY A 142 0.86 -9.24 -14.44
C GLY A 142 1.92 -8.74 -13.46
N GLN A 143 1.74 -7.51 -12.98
CA GLN A 143 2.66 -6.84 -12.08
C GLN A 143 2.28 -7.00 -10.60
N GLY A 144 1.09 -7.47 -10.27
CA GLY A 144 0.56 -7.50 -8.90
C GLY A 144 0.21 -6.11 -8.35
N ALA A 145 0.40 -5.04 -9.12
CA ALA A 145 0.15 -3.65 -8.78
C ALA A 145 0.13 -2.74 -10.02
N PRO A 146 -0.57 -1.58 -9.97
CA PRO A 146 -1.63 -1.26 -9.02
C PRO A 146 -2.92 -2.03 -9.36
N LEU A 147 -3.62 -2.56 -8.34
CA LEU A 147 -4.90 -3.29 -8.54
C LEU A 147 -6.12 -2.36 -8.55
N VAL A 148 -5.96 -1.13 -8.06
CA VAL A 148 -7.04 -0.13 -7.93
C VAL A 148 -7.61 0.43 -9.25
N PRO A 149 -6.96 0.38 -10.44
CA PRO A 149 -7.53 0.94 -11.66
C PRO A 149 -8.92 0.40 -12.01
N ALA A 150 -9.19 -0.89 -11.80
CA ALA A 150 -10.51 -1.47 -12.05
C ALA A 150 -11.59 -0.88 -11.12
N PHE A 151 -11.25 -0.65 -9.86
CA PHE A 151 -12.12 0.01 -8.89
C PHE A 151 -12.35 1.49 -9.25
N HIS A 152 -11.29 2.21 -9.60
CA HIS A 152 -11.40 3.60 -10.06
C HIS A 152 -12.25 3.70 -11.32
N HIS A 153 -12.14 2.77 -12.26
CA HIS A 153 -13.00 2.75 -13.44
C HIS A 153 -14.47 2.57 -13.06
N ALA A 154 -14.79 1.61 -12.18
CA ALA A 154 -16.17 1.38 -11.76
C ALA A 154 -16.83 2.60 -11.11
N LEU A 155 -16.05 3.45 -10.41
CA LEU A 155 -16.59 4.61 -9.69
C LEU A 155 -16.48 5.93 -10.43
N LEU A 156 -15.39 6.12 -11.18
CA LEU A 156 -14.97 7.42 -11.68
C LEU A 156 -14.87 7.46 -13.20
N ALA A 157 -15.13 6.36 -13.92
CA ALA A 157 -15.21 6.44 -15.38
C ALA A 157 -16.33 7.38 -15.83
N HIS A 158 -16.13 8.00 -16.98
CA HIS A 158 -17.10 8.88 -17.61
C HIS A 158 -17.21 8.51 -19.09
N PRO A 159 -18.38 8.61 -19.73
CA PRO A 159 -18.53 8.25 -21.14
C PRO A 159 -17.68 9.12 -22.09
N THR A 160 -17.34 10.35 -21.69
CA THR A 160 -16.64 11.32 -22.57
C THR A 160 -15.42 11.99 -21.95
N GLU A 161 -15.27 11.98 -20.62
CA GLU A 161 -14.16 12.68 -19.96
C GLU A 161 -12.98 11.75 -19.77
N ARG A 162 -11.78 12.28 -20.02
CA ARG A 162 -10.54 11.59 -19.67
C ARG A 162 -10.22 11.93 -18.22
N ARG A 163 -10.17 10.91 -17.36
CA ARG A 163 -9.88 11.07 -15.94
C ARG A 163 -8.61 10.33 -15.57
N MET A 164 -7.83 10.93 -14.68
CA MET A 164 -6.61 10.34 -14.13
C MET A 164 -6.73 10.40 -12.60
N VAL A 165 -6.50 9.29 -11.94
CA VAL A 165 -6.52 9.21 -10.48
C VAL A 165 -5.09 9.00 -10.01
N LEU A 166 -4.53 9.97 -9.30
CA LEU A 166 -3.20 9.91 -8.73
C LEU A 166 -3.29 9.64 -7.23
N ASN A 167 -2.74 8.50 -6.79
CA ASN A 167 -2.53 8.19 -5.39
C ASN A 167 -1.07 8.49 -5.03
N ILE A 168 -0.84 9.24 -3.93
CA ILE A 168 0.49 9.60 -3.44
C ILE A 168 0.68 8.96 -2.05
N GLY A 169 0.97 7.66 -2.06
CA GLY A 169 1.38 6.92 -0.86
C GLY A 169 2.90 6.93 -0.72
N GLY A 170 3.47 5.86 -0.15
CA GLY A 170 4.91 5.65 -0.19
C GLY A 170 5.45 5.63 -1.63
N ILE A 171 4.79 4.88 -2.51
CA ILE A 171 4.94 4.92 -3.98
C ILE A 171 3.72 5.64 -4.56
N ALA A 172 3.96 6.49 -5.55
CA ALA A 172 2.89 7.15 -6.28
C ALA A 172 2.43 6.28 -7.46
N ASN A 173 1.12 6.17 -7.66
CA ASN A 173 0.53 5.40 -8.76
C ASN A 173 -0.65 6.12 -9.40
N LEU A 174 -0.81 5.79 -10.68
CA LEU A 174 -1.76 6.43 -11.56
C LEU A 174 -2.77 5.42 -12.08
N SER A 175 -4.05 5.79 -12.13
CA SER A 175 -5.07 5.10 -12.93
C SER A 175 -5.50 5.97 -14.10
N LEU A 176 -5.51 5.41 -15.30
CA LEU A 176 -5.91 6.06 -16.54
C LEU A 176 -7.32 5.59 -16.93
N LEU A 177 -8.28 6.51 -16.87
CA LEU A 177 -9.68 6.27 -17.20
C LEU A 177 -10.02 7.06 -18.46
N ILE A 178 -9.68 6.50 -19.63
CA ILE A 178 -9.83 7.15 -20.92
C ILE A 178 -10.92 6.43 -21.72
N PRO A 179 -12.00 7.10 -22.13
CA PRO A 179 -13.06 6.48 -22.91
C PRO A 179 -12.52 5.82 -24.19
N GLY A 180 -12.95 4.59 -24.45
CA GLY A 180 -12.51 3.81 -25.61
C GLY A 180 -11.11 3.19 -25.52
N GLN A 181 -10.41 3.35 -24.39
CA GLN A 181 -9.14 2.67 -24.13
C GLN A 181 -9.28 1.66 -22.99
N PRO A 182 -8.46 0.59 -22.99
CA PRO A 182 -8.37 -0.30 -21.85
C PRO A 182 -8.00 0.47 -20.57
N VAL A 183 -8.62 0.11 -19.46
CA VAL A 183 -8.26 0.64 -18.14
C VAL A 183 -6.83 0.25 -17.85
N GLY A 184 -6.02 1.24 -17.48
CA GLY A 184 -4.62 1.05 -17.19
C GLY A 184 -4.20 1.76 -15.92
N GLY A 185 -3.04 1.37 -15.40
CA GLY A 185 -2.39 2.06 -14.32
C GLY A 185 -0.96 1.57 -14.15
N TYR A 186 -0.13 2.38 -13.51
CA TYR A 186 1.26 2.07 -13.25
C TYR A 186 1.77 2.93 -12.10
N ASP A 187 2.87 2.50 -11.50
CA ASP A 187 3.58 3.29 -10.51
C ASP A 187 4.45 4.33 -11.22
N THR A 188 4.36 5.59 -10.79
CA THR A 188 5.15 6.68 -11.37
C THR A 188 6.55 6.75 -10.74
N GLY A 189 6.72 6.17 -9.55
CA GLY A 189 7.95 6.20 -8.76
C GLY A 189 7.69 6.57 -7.30
N PRO A 190 8.68 7.13 -6.58
CA PRO A 190 8.51 7.47 -5.16
C PRO A 190 7.43 8.54 -4.96
N GLY A 191 6.56 8.33 -3.96
CA GLY A 191 5.69 9.35 -3.40
C GLY A 191 6.32 9.93 -2.14
N ASN A 192 5.80 9.59 -0.96
CA ASN A 192 6.26 10.13 0.32
C ASN A 192 7.46 9.38 0.91
N MET A 193 7.74 8.13 0.50
CA MET A 193 8.67 7.28 1.26
C MET A 193 10.10 7.82 1.38
N LEU A 194 10.59 8.55 0.38
CA LEU A 194 11.96 9.10 0.40
C LEU A 194 12.03 10.36 1.26
N MET A 195 10.99 11.22 1.21
CA MET A 195 10.93 12.42 2.05
C MET A 195 10.71 12.06 3.53
N ASP A 196 9.87 11.05 3.81
CA ASP A 196 9.65 10.53 5.16
C ASP A 196 10.95 9.96 5.74
N ALA A 197 11.68 9.17 4.94
CA ALA A 197 12.96 8.62 5.36
C ALA A 197 14.02 9.72 5.59
N TRP A 198 14.01 10.78 4.78
CA TRP A 198 14.92 11.91 4.92
C TRP A 198 14.66 12.71 6.19
N ILE A 199 13.41 13.13 6.44
CA ILE A 199 13.08 13.92 7.63
C ILE A 199 13.22 13.11 8.92
N TRP A 200 12.97 11.80 8.87
CA TRP A 200 13.26 10.91 9.98
C TRP A 200 14.74 10.94 10.36
N ARG A 201 15.65 10.82 9.37
CA ARG A 201 17.09 10.85 9.62
C ARG A 201 17.60 12.21 10.08
N GLN A 202 17.07 13.31 9.51
CA GLN A 202 17.59 14.65 9.78
C GLN A 202 16.97 15.32 11.02
N ALA A 203 15.72 15.00 11.35
CA ALA A 203 14.97 15.71 12.38
C ALA A 203 14.21 14.78 13.35
N GLY A 204 14.32 13.45 13.19
CA GLY A 204 13.62 12.49 14.04
C GLY A 204 12.09 12.55 13.92
N LYS A 205 11.55 13.20 12.88
CA LYS A 205 10.11 13.32 12.64
C LYS A 205 9.65 12.24 11.66
N PRO A 206 8.43 11.69 11.82
CA PRO A 206 7.96 10.60 10.97
C PRO A 206 7.65 11.02 9.52
N TYR A 207 7.22 12.27 9.31
CA TYR A 207 6.95 12.85 7.98
C TYR A 207 7.06 14.38 8.04
N ASP A 208 7.15 15.02 6.86
CA ASP A 208 7.15 16.48 6.73
C ASP A 208 5.72 17.01 6.68
N LYS A 209 5.22 17.43 7.83
CA LYS A 209 3.84 17.91 7.96
C LYS A 209 3.63 19.18 7.14
N ASP A 210 2.61 19.15 6.28
CA ASP A 210 2.21 20.25 5.40
C ASP A 210 3.34 20.80 4.49
N ALA A 211 4.38 19.98 4.27
CA ALA A 211 5.62 20.36 3.60
C ALA A 211 6.34 21.55 4.26
N GLU A 212 6.17 21.78 5.57
CA GLU A 212 6.77 22.90 6.30
C GLU A 212 8.30 22.93 6.12
N TRP A 213 8.96 21.77 6.22
CA TRP A 213 10.41 21.68 6.09
C TRP A 213 10.86 21.82 4.62
N ALA A 214 10.19 21.15 3.70
CA ALA A 214 10.50 21.24 2.27
C ALA A 214 10.31 22.67 1.72
N ARG A 215 9.28 23.39 2.17
CA ARG A 215 9.00 24.79 1.77
C ARG A 215 10.05 25.79 2.26
N ALA A 216 10.72 25.50 3.37
CA ALA A 216 11.82 26.32 3.86
C ALA A 216 13.13 26.12 3.05
N GLY A 217 13.22 25.01 2.31
CA GLY A 217 14.37 24.67 1.49
C GLY A 217 14.37 25.32 0.10
N LYS A 218 15.43 25.02 -0.66
CA LYS A 218 15.51 25.32 -2.09
C LYS A 218 15.86 24.04 -2.84
N VAL A 219 15.20 23.81 -3.96
CA VAL A 219 15.48 22.66 -4.81
C VAL A 219 16.90 22.77 -5.38
N ILE A 220 17.72 21.75 -5.14
CA ILE A 220 19.05 21.61 -5.75
C ILE A 220 18.85 20.97 -7.13
N LEU A 221 18.69 21.79 -8.17
CA LEU A 221 18.35 21.33 -9.52
C LEU A 221 19.30 20.24 -10.06
N PRO A 222 20.63 20.33 -9.90
CA PRO A 222 21.53 19.27 -10.36
C PRO A 222 21.29 17.92 -9.66
N LEU A 223 20.97 17.93 -8.37
CA LEU A 223 20.63 16.72 -7.61
C LEU A 223 19.30 16.13 -8.11
N LEU A 224 18.28 16.97 -8.31
CA LEU A 224 16.99 16.54 -8.84
C LEU A 224 17.14 15.90 -10.24
N GLN A 225 17.93 16.52 -11.12
CA GLN A 225 18.18 15.97 -12.47
C GLN A 225 18.91 14.62 -12.40
N ASN A 226 19.91 14.49 -11.53
CA ASN A 226 20.60 13.23 -11.30
C ASN A 226 19.64 12.13 -10.79
N MET A 227 18.75 12.46 -9.86
CA MET A 227 17.72 11.55 -9.36
C MET A 227 16.72 11.15 -10.45
N LEU A 228 16.25 12.09 -11.27
CA LEU A 228 15.31 11.83 -12.37
C LEU A 228 15.93 11.06 -13.55
N SER A 229 17.26 10.96 -13.62
CA SER A 229 17.95 10.15 -14.64
C SER A 229 17.94 8.65 -14.35
N ASP A 230 17.38 8.23 -13.20
CA ASP A 230 17.24 6.82 -12.87
C ASP A 230 16.45 6.06 -13.95
N PRO A 231 16.92 4.88 -14.41
CA PRO A 231 16.30 4.14 -15.51
C PRO A 231 14.82 3.83 -15.30
N TYR A 232 14.36 3.67 -14.06
CA TYR A 232 12.96 3.38 -13.74
C TYR A 232 11.99 4.39 -14.38
N PHE A 233 12.34 5.68 -14.39
CA PHE A 233 11.48 6.74 -14.91
C PHE A 233 11.26 6.62 -16.42
N SER A 234 12.24 6.07 -17.15
CA SER A 234 12.19 5.87 -18.60
C SER A 234 11.46 4.59 -19.05
N GLN A 235 11.17 3.67 -18.13
CA GLN A 235 10.49 2.42 -18.47
C GLN A 235 9.04 2.66 -18.93
N PRO A 236 8.56 1.93 -19.95
CA PRO A 236 7.15 1.99 -20.37
C PRO A 236 6.24 1.31 -19.33
N ALA A 237 4.96 1.67 -19.34
CA ALA A 237 3.93 0.90 -18.62
C ALA A 237 3.61 -0.42 -19.36
N PRO A 238 3.14 -1.48 -18.67
CA PRO A 238 2.90 -1.56 -17.23
C PRO A 238 4.22 -1.69 -16.44
N LYS A 239 4.33 -0.93 -15.35
CA LYS A 239 5.44 -1.00 -14.41
C LYS A 239 4.96 -0.75 -12.99
N SER A 240 5.59 -1.42 -12.04
CA SER A 240 5.35 -1.24 -10.61
C SER A 240 6.66 -1.30 -9.84
N THR A 241 6.66 -0.77 -8.63
CA THR A 241 7.85 -0.73 -7.77
C THR A 241 7.45 -0.60 -6.30
N GLY A 242 8.42 -0.75 -5.41
CA GLY A 242 8.24 -0.63 -3.99
C GLY A 242 9.50 -0.16 -3.28
N ARG A 243 9.56 -0.52 -2.01
CA ARG A 243 10.61 -0.11 -1.06
C ARG A 243 11.92 -0.85 -1.32
N GLU A 244 11.87 -1.96 -2.03
CA GLU A 244 13.04 -2.72 -2.49
C GLU A 244 13.89 -1.93 -3.49
N TYR A 245 13.28 -1.07 -4.32
CA TYR A 245 13.99 -0.23 -5.29
C TYR A 245 14.25 1.18 -4.75
N PHE A 246 13.17 1.92 -4.41
CA PHE A 246 13.27 3.27 -3.86
C PHE A 246 13.36 3.20 -2.33
N ASN A 247 14.57 3.40 -1.81
CA ASN A 247 14.83 3.39 -0.37
C ASN A 247 15.92 4.39 0.01
N TYR A 248 16.24 4.45 1.30
CA TYR A 248 17.28 5.35 1.79
C TYR A 248 18.65 5.04 1.18
N GLY A 249 18.97 3.77 0.92
CA GLY A 249 20.21 3.40 0.23
C GLY A 249 20.28 3.93 -1.20
N TRP A 250 19.14 3.99 -1.90
CA TRP A 250 19.03 4.70 -3.18
C TRP A 250 19.33 6.19 -3.03
N LEU A 251 18.76 6.86 -2.03
CA LEU A 251 19.03 8.28 -1.74
C LEU A 251 20.51 8.54 -1.43
N GLU A 252 21.14 7.71 -0.59
CA GLU A 252 22.57 7.82 -0.23
C GLU A 252 23.48 7.76 -1.46
N ARG A 253 23.18 6.90 -2.45
CA ARG A 253 23.98 6.82 -3.69
C ARG A 253 23.96 8.13 -4.47
N HIS A 254 22.81 8.79 -4.55
CA HIS A 254 22.70 10.09 -5.22
C HIS A 254 23.38 11.20 -4.40
N LEU A 255 23.16 11.26 -3.09
CA LEU A 255 23.74 12.28 -2.21
C LEU A 255 25.26 12.27 -2.12
N ARG A 256 25.92 11.11 -2.31
CA ARG A 256 27.41 11.00 -2.34
C ARG A 256 28.08 11.94 -3.34
N HIS A 257 27.39 12.32 -4.42
CA HIS A 257 27.91 13.22 -5.45
C HIS A 257 27.66 14.72 -5.12
N PHE A 258 26.99 15.01 -4.01
CA PHE A 258 26.60 16.35 -3.57
C PHE A 258 27.00 16.58 -2.11
N PRO A 259 28.31 16.65 -1.80
CA PRO A 259 28.78 16.88 -0.44
C PRO A 259 28.30 18.24 0.07
N GLY A 260 27.63 18.27 1.23
CA GLY A 260 27.07 19.47 1.83
C GLY A 260 25.54 19.58 1.77
N VAL A 261 24.87 18.58 1.19
CA VAL A 261 23.42 18.34 1.32
C VAL A 261 23.14 17.45 2.54
#